data_AF-A0A0N4UVC1-F1
#
_entry.id   AF-A0A0N4UVC1-F1
#
_cell.length_a   1.000
_cell.length_b   1.000
_cell.length_c   1.000
_cell.angle_alpha   90.00
_cell.angle_beta   90.00
_cell.angle_gamma   90.00
#
_symmetry.space_group_name_H-M   'P 1'
#
loop_
_entity.id
_entity.type
_entity.pdbx_description
1 polymer ?
#
loop_
_entity_poly.entity_id
_entity_poly.type
_entity_poly.pdbx_seq_one_letter_code
_entity_poly.pdbx_strand_id
1 'polypeptide(L)' 'MFDRRSGITCEECLQNCINHQDERSIWVCRTLTYDNRWQICDLYAVIGTAYPQYLIDYPGRDYFE' A
#
# COMPACT_ATOMS: atom_id res chain seq x y z
N MET A 1 -10.72 2.48 2.07
CA MET A 1 -10.42 1.11 2.53
C MET A 1 -8.93 1.02 2.85
N PHE A 2 -8.57 0.17 3.80
CA PHE A 2 -7.19 -0.10 4.24
C PHE A 2 -7.04 -1.61 4.45
N ASP A 3 -5.95 -2.20 3.98
CA ASP A 3 -5.56 -3.60 4.26
C ASP A 3 -4.11 -3.62 4.77
N ARG A 4 -3.83 -4.44 5.78
CA ARG A 4 -2.49 -4.61 6.36
C ARG A 4 -2.12 -6.08 6.40
N ARG A 5 -0.93 -6.40 5.92
CA ARG A 5 -0.34 -7.74 5.99
C ARG A 5 1.07 -7.67 6.55
N SER A 6 1.48 -8.71 7.26
CA SER A 6 2.83 -8.84 7.82
C SER A 6 3.46 -10.16 7.42
N GLY A 7 4.79 -10.18 7.38
CA GLY A 7 5.57 -11.37 7.03
C GLY A 7 5.54 -11.71 5.54
N ILE A 8 5.20 -10.75 4.67
CA ILE A 8 5.25 -10.90 3.22
C ILE A 8 6.35 -10.02 2.62
N THR A 9 6.84 -10.38 1.43
CA THR A 9 7.85 -9.62 0.72
C THR A 9 7.25 -8.34 0.10
N CYS A 10 8.11 -7.39 -0.29
CA CYS A 10 7.69 -6.20 -1.01
C CYS A 10 7.03 -6.55 -2.35
N GLU A 11 7.54 -7.57 -3.05
CA GLU A 11 6.99 -8.05 -4.32
C GLU A 11 5.59 -8.66 -4.14
N GLU A 12 5.39 -9.43 -3.07
CA GLU A 12 4.06 -9.94 -2.71
C GLU A 12 3.10 -8.81 -2.35
N CYS A 13 3.59 -7.76 -1.68
CA CYS A 13 2.80 -6.57 -1.38
C CYS A 13 2.33 -5.85 -2.66
N LEU A 14 3.24 -5.63 -3.62
CA LEU A 14 2.93 -5.05 -4.93
C LEU A 14 1.91 -5.90 -5.70
N GLN A 15 2.13 -7.22 -5.75
CA GLN A 15 1.22 -8.13 -6.43
C GLN A 15 -0.18 -8.11 -5.78
N ASN A 16 -0.26 -8.02 -4.45
CA ASN A 16 -1.53 -7.86 -3.76
C ASN A 16 -2.27 -6.58 -4.16
N CYS A 17 -1.57 -5.45 -4.30
CA CYS A 17 -2.18 -4.21 -4.76
C CYS A 17 -2.67 -4.32 -6.23
N ILE A 18 -1.91 -4.98 -7.11
CA ILE A 18 -2.30 -5.25 -8.50
C ILE A 18 -3.56 -6.12 -8.56
N ASN A 19 -3.65 -7.13 -7.70
CA ASN A 19 -4.83 -8.00 -7.62
C ASN A 19 -6.09 -7.24 -7.14
N HIS A 20 -5.93 -6.07 -6.50
CA HIS A 20 -7.01 -5.18 -6.08
C HIS A 20 -7.25 -4.02 -7.07
N GLN A 21 -6.99 -4.21 -8.37
CA GLN A 21 -7.29 -3.22 -9.42
C GLN A 21 -8.64 -3.42 -10.12
N ASP A 22 -9.44 -4.42 -9.73
CA ASP A 22 -10.75 -4.67 -10.34
C ASP A 22 -11.74 -3.55 -9.98
N GLU A 23 -12.24 -2.83 -10.99
CA GLU A 23 -13.23 -1.76 -10.83
C GLU A 23 -14.59 -2.25 -10.33
N ARG A 24 -14.87 -3.56 -10.41
CA ARG A 24 -16.06 -4.19 -9.83
C ARG A 24 -15.91 -4.53 -8.36
N SER A 25 -14.68 -4.44 -7.83
CA SER A 25 -14.41 -4.63 -6.41
C SER A 25 -15.00 -3.48 -5.59
N ILE A 26 -15.34 -3.79 -4.33
CA ILE A 26 -15.78 -2.81 -3.33
C ILE A 26 -14.73 -1.71 -3.06
N TRP A 27 -13.47 -1.94 -3.44
CA TRP A 27 -12.41 -0.94 -3.39
C TRP A 27 -11.26 -1.30 -4.32
N VAL A 28 -10.49 -0.29 -4.71
CA VAL A 28 -9.28 -0.42 -5.53
C VAL A 28 -8.08 0.05 -4.74
N CYS A 29 -6.98 -0.70 -4.79
CA CYS A 29 -5.71 -0.27 -4.21
C CYS A 29 -5.14 0.90 -5.05
N ARG A 30 -4.80 2.01 -4.41
CA ARG A 30 -4.28 3.22 -5.08
C ARG A 30 -2.87 3.55 -4.64
N THR A 31 -2.54 3.25 -3.40
CA THR A 31 -1.18 3.40 -2.89
C THR A 31 -0.89 2.28 -1.92
N LEU A 32 0.40 2.04 -1.70
CA LEU A 32 0.87 1.16 -0.64
C LEU A 32 2.15 1.68 -0.01
N THR A 33 2.38 1.27 1.23
CA THR A 33 3.66 1.45 1.91
C THR A 33 4.18 0.10 2.39
N TYR A 34 5.49 -0.11 2.27
CA TYR A 34 6.15 -1.33 2.72
C TYR A 34 7.22 -1.03 3.75
N ASP A 35 7.11 -1.61 4.94
CA ASP A 35 8.12 -1.53 6.01
C ASP A 35 9.10 -2.68 5.86
N ASN A 36 10.31 -2.39 5.41
CA ASN A 36 11.36 -3.39 5.18
C ASN A 36 11.87 -4.02 6.47
N ARG A 37 11.76 -3.32 7.61
CA ARG A 37 12.27 -3.81 8.89
C ARG A 37 11.33 -4.86 9.48
N TRP A 38 10.03 -4.64 9.36
CA TRP A 38 9.00 -5.49 9.95
C TRP A 38 8.24 -6.34 8.92
N GLN A 39 8.58 -6.20 7.64
CA GLN A 39 7.91 -6.85 6.51
C GLN A 39 6.40 -6.58 6.54
N ILE A 40 6.04 -5.32 6.77
CA ILE A 40 4.63 -4.87 6.86
C ILE A 40 4.25 -4.23 5.54
N CYS A 41 3.18 -4.73 4.93
CA CYS A 41 2.54 -4.21 3.75
C CYS A 41 1.23 -3.52 4.14
N ASP A 42 1.14 -2.23 3.85
CA ASP A 42 -0.05 -1.42 4.08
C ASP A 42 -0.59 -0.96 2.74
N LEU A 43 -1.81 -1.38 2.39
CA LEU A 43 -2.51 -1.01 1.16
C LEU A 43 -3.60 0.02 1.47
N TYR A 44 -3.70 1.03 0.60
CA TYR A 44 -4.63 2.14 0.76
C TYR A 44 -5.47 2.34 -0.50
N ALA A 45 -6.76 2.63 -0.31
CA ALA A 45 -7.67 2.97 -1.40
C ALA A 45 -7.63 4.46 -1.82
N VAL A 46 -6.60 5.19 -1.42
CA VAL A 46 -6.46 6.63 -1.64
C VAL A 46 -5.13 6.93 -2.29
N ILE A 47 -5.09 8.04 -3.01
CA ILE A 47 -3.86 8.60 -3.58
C ILE A 47 -3.12 9.29 -2.43
N GLY A 48 -1.91 8.83 -2.11
CA GLY A 48 -1.17 9.25 -0.91
C GLY A 48 -0.63 10.67 -1.01
N THR A 49 -0.50 11.16 -2.25
CA THR A 49 -0.05 12.51 -2.61
C THR A 49 -1.19 13.52 -2.77
N ALA A 50 -2.45 13.07 -2.77
CA ALA A 50 -3.61 13.93 -2.92
C ALA A 50 -4.06 14.51 -1.57
N TYR A 51 -4.51 15.76 -1.53
CA TYR A 51 -5.11 16.35 -0.33
C TYR A 51 -6.42 15.62 0.03
N PRO A 52 -6.71 15.33 1.32
CA PRO A 52 -6.01 15.76 2.55
C PRO A 52 -4.91 14.82 3.04
N GLN A 53 -4.52 13.82 2.27
CA GLN A 53 -3.44 12.91 2.61
C GLN A 53 -2.08 13.58 2.38
N TYR A 54 -1.07 13.15 3.14
CA TYR A 54 0.31 13.54 2.92
C TYR A 54 1.22 12.38 3.31
N LEU A 55 2.28 12.18 2.53
CA LEU A 55 3.29 11.18 2.81
C LEU A 55 4.21 11.66 3.91
N ILE A 56 4.47 10.79 4.88
CA ILE A 56 5.45 11.03 5.93
C ILE A 56 6.66 10.17 5.59
N ASP A 57 7.80 10.83 5.34
CA ASP A 57 9.06 10.12 5.14
C ASP A 57 9.47 9.40 6.42
N TYR A 58 9.72 8.10 6.32
CA TYR A 58 10.08 7.25 7.45
C TYR A 58 11.18 6.27 7.03
N PRO A 59 12.34 6.27 7.71
CA PRO A 59 13.45 5.40 7.36
C PRO A 59 13.07 3.91 7.35
N GLY A 60 13.40 3.24 6.25
CA GLY A 60 13.11 1.81 6.06
C GLY A 60 11.69 1.52 5.55
N ARG A 61 10.91 2.55 5.22
CA ARG A 61 9.63 2.38 4.52
C ARG A 61 9.72 2.85 3.07
N ASP A 62 9.25 2.00 2.18
CA ASP A 62 9.04 2.33 0.79
C ASP A 62 7.57 2.71 0.55
N TYR A 63 7.34 3.50 -0.48
CA TYR A 63 6.03 3.95 -0.90
C TYR A 63 5.87 3.73 -2.41
N PHE A 64 4.68 3.28 -2.81
CA PHE A 64 4.32 3.05 -4.21
C PHE A 64 2.89 3.54 -4.46
N GLU A 65 2.65 4.07 -5.66
CA GLU A 65 1.37 4.59 -6.17
C GLU A 65 1.12 4.07 -7.59
#